data_AF-A0A1F2SJT0-F1
#
_entry.id   AF-A0A1F2SJT0-F1
#
_cell.length_a   1.000
_cell.length_b   1.000
_cell.length_c   1.000
_cell.angle_alpha   90.00
_cell.angle_beta   90.00
_cell.angle_gamma   90.00
#
_symmetry.space_group_name_H-M   'P 1'
#
loop_
_entity.id
_entity.type
_entity.pdbx_description
1 polymer ?
#
loop_
_entity_poly.entity_id
_entity_poly.type
_entity_poly.pdbx_seq_one_letter_code
_entity_poly.pdbx_strand_id
1 'polypeptide(L)'
;MAKTGRNDLCPCGSGRKYKKCCESKERRQSNGRLLMMLVGAAVLGAIIVGIASFTGERATGPTRVWSTEHGHYHDASGTAVP
;
A
#
# COMPACT_ATOMS: atom_id res chain seq x y z
N MET A 1 -22.94 -31.23 -27.68
CA MET A 1 -21.48 -31.02 -27.56
C MET A 1 -20.95 -31.83 -26.38
N ALA A 2 -19.91 -32.64 -26.58
CA ALA A 2 -19.26 -33.36 -25.48
C ALA A 2 -18.61 -32.34 -24.52
N LYS A 3 -18.90 -32.44 -23.22
CA LYS A 3 -18.22 -31.64 -22.20
C LYS A 3 -16.80 -32.17 -22.10
N THR A 4 -15.80 -31.36 -22.45
CA THR A 4 -14.39 -31.73 -22.26
C THR A 4 -14.15 -32.01 -20.78
N GLY A 5 -13.66 -33.19 -20.44
CA GLY A 5 -13.35 -33.59 -19.08
C GLY A 5 -12.16 -32.83 -18.53
N ARG A 6 -12.14 -32.67 -17.20
CA ARG A 6 -11.12 -31.89 -16.48
C ARG A 6 -9.67 -32.34 -16.75
N ASN A 7 -9.47 -33.63 -16.99
CA ASN A 7 -8.17 -34.23 -17.26
C ASN A 7 -7.85 -34.39 -18.76
N ASP A 8 -8.80 -34.10 -19.65
CA ASP A 8 -8.63 -34.28 -21.09
C ASP A 8 -7.71 -33.23 -21.69
N LEU A 9 -7.24 -33.47 -22.91
CA LEU A 9 -6.49 -32.48 -23.67
C LEU A 9 -7.36 -31.25 -23.92
N CYS A 10 -6.78 -30.08 -23.67
CA CYS A 10 -7.49 -28.82 -23.82
C CYS A 10 -7.74 -28.53 -25.31
N PRO A 11 -8.99 -28.21 -25.72
CA PRO A 11 -9.35 -28.00 -27.12
C PRO A 11 -8.74 -26.72 -27.74
N CYS A 12 -8.07 -25.89 -26.95
CA CYS A 12 -7.39 -24.68 -27.42
C CYS A 12 -6.04 -24.95 -28.15
N GLY A 13 -5.67 -26.22 -28.37
CA GLY A 13 -4.44 -26.59 -29.08
C GLY A 13 -3.15 -26.50 -28.25
N SER A 14 -3.24 -26.16 -26.95
CA SER A 14 -2.06 -26.01 -26.08
C SER A 14 -1.31 -27.30 -25.73
N GLY A 15 -1.85 -28.49 -26.06
CA GLY A 15 -1.29 -29.79 -25.66
C GLY A 15 -1.33 -30.09 -24.14
N ARG A 16 -1.91 -29.20 -23.32
CA ARG A 16 -2.00 -29.34 -21.86
C ARG A 16 -3.36 -29.90 -21.45
N LYS A 17 -3.44 -30.54 -20.28
CA LYS A 17 -4.73 -30.94 -19.66
C LYS A 17 -5.63 -29.72 -19.44
N TYR A 18 -6.93 -29.83 -19.70
CA TYR A 18 -7.90 -28.74 -19.58
C TYR A 18 -7.81 -28.01 -18.24
N LYS A 19 -7.67 -28.74 -17.12
CA LYS A 19 -7.49 -28.17 -15.78
C LYS A 19 -6.27 -27.30 -15.55
N LYS A 20 -5.22 -27.50 -16.34
CA LYS A 20 -3.97 -26.75 -16.27
C LYS A 20 -3.89 -25.67 -17.35
N CYS A 21 -4.92 -25.54 -18.19
CA CYS A 21 -4.96 -24.58 -19.28
C CYS A 21 -6.14 -23.62 -19.08
N CYS A 22 -7.20 -23.71 -19.89
CA CYS A 22 -8.32 -22.79 -19.87
C CYS A 22 -9.03 -22.73 -18.51
N GLU A 23 -9.28 -23.86 -17.84
CA GLU A 23 -9.95 -23.88 -16.53
C GLU A 23 -9.10 -23.18 -15.44
N SER A 24 -7.77 -23.31 -15.49
CA SER A 24 -6.88 -22.63 -14.54
C SER A 24 -6.75 -21.14 -14.82
N LYS A 25 -6.93 -20.70 -16.07
CA LYS A 25 -6.85 -19.30 -16.46
C LYS A 25 -8.00 -18.50 -15.84
N GLU A 26 -9.19 -19.10 -15.83
CA GLU A 26 -10.38 -18.54 -15.17
C GLU A 26 -10.22 -18.46 -13.64
N ARG A 27 -9.74 -19.55 -13.00
CA ARG A 27 -9.49 -19.58 -11.54
C ARG A 27 -8.37 -18.65 -11.08
N ARG A 28 -7.35 -18.40 -11.92
CA ARG A 28 -6.25 -17.46 -11.62
C ARG A 28 -6.69 -16.01 -11.72
N GLN A 29 -7.84 -15.72 -12.32
CA GLN A 29 -8.25 -14.38 -12.72
C GLN A 29 -9.39 -13.77 -11.90
N SER A 30 -10.37 -14.53 -11.37
CA SER A 30 -11.63 -13.88 -10.99
C SER A 30 -11.69 -13.18 -9.62
N ASN A 31 -11.25 -13.74 -8.49
CA ASN A 31 -11.60 -13.12 -7.19
C ASN A 31 -10.42 -12.80 -6.26
N GLY A 32 -9.34 -13.58 -6.30
CA GLY A 32 -8.23 -13.40 -5.36
C GLY A 32 -7.36 -12.18 -5.61
N ARG A 33 -7.19 -11.77 -6.89
CA ARG A 33 -6.33 -10.63 -7.24
C ARG A 33 -6.93 -9.30 -6.80
N LEU A 34 -8.23 -9.08 -7.04
CA LEU A 34 -8.91 -7.86 -6.60
C LEU A 34 -8.94 -7.76 -5.07
N LEU A 35 -9.25 -8.86 -4.38
CA LEU A 35 -9.22 -8.91 -2.91
C LEU A 35 -7.83 -8.56 -2.37
N MET A 36 -6.76 -9.12 -2.94
CA MET A 36 -5.39 -8.79 -2.53
C MET A 36 -5.05 -7.31 -2.77
N MET A 37 -5.52 -6.72 -3.89
CA MET A 37 -5.33 -5.28 -4.16
C MET A 37 -6.10 -4.41 -3.16
N LEU A 38 -7.35 -4.76 -2.83
CA LEU A 38 -8.18 -4.03 -1.86
C LEU A 38 -7.60 -4.11 -0.44
N VAL A 39 -7.19 -5.31 0.00
CA VAL A 39 -6.52 -5.51 1.29
C VAL A 39 -5.20 -4.73 1.31
N GLY A 40 -4.41 -4.79 0.25
CA GLY A 40 -3.16 -4.03 0.13
C GLY A 40 -3.38 -2.52 0.20
N ALA A 41 -4.39 -2.00 -0.51
CA ALA A 41 -4.75 -0.58 -0.47
C ALA A 41 -5.25 -0.14 0.92
N ALA A 42 -6.05 -0.98 1.60
CA ALA A 42 -6.52 -0.71 2.96
C ALA A 42 -5.36 -0.66 3.98
N VAL A 43 -4.41 -1.60 3.90
CA VAL A 43 -3.23 -1.59 4.77
C VAL A 43 -2.34 -0.38 4.49
N LEU A 44 -2.08 -0.06 3.22
CA LEU A 44 -1.32 1.15 2.85
C LEU A 44 -2.00 2.43 3.35
N GLY A 45 -3.32 2.54 3.20
CA GLY A 45 -4.09 3.66 3.73
C GLY A 45 -3.97 3.79 5.25
N ALA A 46 -4.08 2.69 5.99
CA ALA A 46 -3.91 2.68 7.44
C ALA A 46 -2.51 3.10 7.89
N ILE A 47 -1.46 2.68 7.17
CA ILE A 47 -0.07 3.09 7.44
C ILE A 47 0.09 4.59 7.20
N ILE A 48 -0.41 5.12 6.09
CA ILE A 48 -0.34 6.56 5.78
C ILE A 48 -1.05 7.37 6.86
N VAL A 49 -2.27 6.97 7.24
CA VAL A 49 -3.03 7.62 8.32
C VAL A 49 -2.27 7.54 9.64
N GLY A 50 -1.75 6.38 10.01
CA GLY A 50 -0.97 6.20 11.24
C GLY A 50 0.28 7.08 11.30
N ILE A 51 1.01 7.21 10.20
CA ILE A 51 2.16 8.10 10.10
C ILE A 51 1.71 9.57 10.21
N ALA A 52 0.67 9.96 9.49
CA ALA A 52 0.14 11.34 9.52
C ALA A 52 -0.32 11.74 10.93
N SER A 53 -0.95 10.83 11.67
CA SER A 53 -1.32 11.05 13.07
C SER A 53 -0.12 11.25 14.01
N PHE A 54 1.06 10.75 13.65
CA PHE A 54 2.28 10.93 14.45
C PHE A 54 3.10 12.17 14.06
N THR A 55 2.96 12.64 12.81
CA THR A 55 3.74 13.76 12.27
C THR A 55 3.00 15.11 12.28
N GLY A 56 1.67 15.11 12.46
CA GLY A 56 0.83 16.32 12.39
C GLY A 56 1.18 17.44 13.39
N GLU A 57 1.83 17.15 14.52
CA GLU A 57 2.15 18.15 15.55
C GLU A 57 3.56 18.78 15.43
N ARG A 58 4.47 18.23 14.62
CA ARG A 58 5.89 18.66 14.62
C ARG A 58 6.28 19.62 13.49
N ALA A 59 5.43 19.83 12.47
CA ALA A 59 5.85 20.53 11.25
C ALA A 59 5.62 22.06 11.27
N THR A 60 4.83 22.60 12.20
CA THR A 60 4.40 24.02 12.19
C THR A 60 4.72 24.81 13.45
N GLY A 61 5.48 24.23 14.39
CA GLY A 61 6.04 25.01 15.49
C GLY A 61 7.24 25.84 15.01
N PRO A 62 7.37 27.14 15.36
CA PRO A 62 8.59 27.88 15.08
C PRO A 62 9.77 27.15 15.73
N THR A 63 10.79 26.85 14.95
CA THR A 63 12.04 26.27 15.46
C THR A 63 12.61 27.22 16.51
N ARG A 64 12.67 26.75 17.76
CA ARG A 64 13.20 27.52 18.88
C ARG A 64 14.59 27.00 19.24
N VAL A 65 15.56 27.89 19.34
CA VAL A 65 16.96 27.56 19.70
C VAL A 65 17.32 28.29 20.98
N TRP A 66 17.91 27.58 21.94
CA TRP A 66 18.35 28.15 23.21
C TRP A 66 19.69 28.87 23.06
N SER A 67 19.79 30.12 23.53
CA SER A 67 21.06 30.86 23.54
C SER A 67 21.66 30.87 24.95
N THR A 68 22.83 30.26 25.12
CA THR A 68 23.52 30.14 26.42
C THR A 68 24.03 31.46 26.97
N GLU A 69 24.22 32.46 26.11
CA GLU A 69 24.69 33.81 26.45
C GLU A 69 23.61 34.69 27.08
N HIS A 70 22.36 34.55 26.62
CA HIS A 70 21.27 35.45 27.00
C HIS A 70 20.10 34.74 27.71
N GLY A 71 20.19 33.43 27.95
CA GLY A 71 19.24 32.68 28.78
C GLY A 71 17.81 32.64 28.25
N HIS A 72 17.61 32.80 26.94
CA HIS A 72 16.29 32.76 26.31
C HIS A 72 16.30 32.01 24.98
N TYR A 73 15.10 31.69 24.49
CA TYR A 73 14.90 31.09 23.18
C TYR A 73 14.80 32.15 22.10
N HIS A 74 15.33 31.86 20.92
CA HIS A 74 15.10 32.62 19.70
C HIS A 74 14.30 31.80 18.69
N ASP A 75 13.54 32.49 17.84
CA ASP A 75 12.93 31.88 16.67
C ASP A 75 13.91 31.81 15.47
N ALA A 76 13.44 31.26 14.34
CA ALA A 76 14.22 31.11 13.12
C ALA A 76 14.68 32.44 12.48
N SER A 77 14.12 33.58 12.90
CA SER A 77 14.52 34.93 12.46
C SER A 77 15.54 35.60 13.39
N GLY A 78 15.93 34.92 14.48
CA GLY A 78 16.82 35.47 15.51
C GLY A 78 16.12 36.36 16.52
N THR A 79 14.79 36.49 16.44
CA THR A 79 14.03 37.32 17.39
C THR A 79 13.84 36.56 18.70
N ALA A 80 14.07 37.24 19.82
CA ALA A 80 13.82 36.69 21.15
C ALA A 80 12.32 36.41 21.32
N VAL A 81 11.97 35.20 21.73
CA VAL A 81 10.59 34.84 22.10
C VAL A 81 10.41 34.97 23.63
N PRO A 82 9.25 35.46 24.10
CA PRO A 82 8.98 35.69 25.52
C PRO A 82 8.94 34.39 26.35
#